data_AF-A0A673NGA4-F1
#
_entry.id   AF-A0A673NGA4-F1
#
_cell.length_a   1.000
_cell.length_b   1.000
_cell.length_c   1.000
_cell.angle_alpha   90.00
_cell.angle_beta   90.00
_cell.angle_gamma   90.00
#
_symmetry.space_group_name_H-M   'P 1'
#
loop_
_entity.id
_entity.type
_entity.pdbx_description
1 polymer ?
#
loop_
_entity_poly.entity_id
_entity_poly.type
_entity_poly.pdbx_seq_one_letter_code
_entity_poly.pdbx_strand_id
1 'polypeptide(L)'
;MPKSAKKLTKMEHQSSDDEEDVLEMERNFAVNIIYYVGAILHLLSCLCFCVELSTLSFEEIMKLQNKVGTKAYNKIAYGATKPQKKTEPMKRLTKHRYLQCLISAKKHVPFLRKVVPVKKRISRDPRFDDLSGEYKPEIFSRTYKFINDIRQKETKIVRKKLGKAKSDTKKEELKALLKRMENQQRARQRQEHEREKELHFKQKQRELVGQGHKPFYLKKSDKKKLELAEKYSELKKSGKLENFLSKKRKRNATKDRKKLPNQHKKRHIWTNHGSSVAP
;
A
#
# COMPACT_ATOMS: atom_id res chain seq x y z
N MET A 1 -47.32 -4.94 -2.89
CA MET A 1 -47.19 -6.30 -3.49
C MET A 1 -47.36 -6.18 -5.00
N PRO A 2 -46.64 -6.93 -5.85
CA PRO A 2 -45.45 -7.72 -5.59
C PRO A 2 -44.25 -7.34 -6.51
N LYS A 3 -43.06 -7.27 -5.90
CA LYS A 3 -41.76 -7.33 -6.58
C LYS A 3 -41.24 -8.77 -6.42
N SER A 4 -41.59 -9.68 -7.34
CA SER A 4 -41.19 -11.10 -7.21
C SER A 4 -40.74 -11.78 -8.51
N ALA A 5 -40.72 -11.12 -9.66
CA ALA A 5 -40.46 -11.79 -10.94
C ALA A 5 -39.02 -11.68 -11.47
N LYS A 6 -38.09 -11.02 -10.77
CA LYS A 6 -36.72 -10.75 -11.29
C LYS A 6 -35.60 -11.58 -10.67
N LYS A 7 -35.92 -12.63 -9.88
CA LYS A 7 -34.89 -13.42 -9.17
C LYS A 7 -34.64 -14.81 -9.75
N LEU A 8 -35.45 -15.30 -10.69
CA LEU A 8 -35.30 -16.67 -11.20
C LEU A 8 -34.38 -16.82 -12.43
N THR A 9 -34.13 -15.78 -13.23
CA THR A 9 -33.32 -15.91 -14.46
C THR A 9 -31.81 -15.79 -14.24
N LYS A 10 -31.34 -15.60 -13.00
CA LYS A 10 -29.91 -15.43 -12.69
C LYS A 10 -29.24 -16.70 -12.15
N MET A 11 -29.98 -17.78 -11.91
CA MET A 11 -29.38 -19.05 -11.45
C MET A 11 -29.12 -20.07 -12.56
N GLU A 12 -29.73 -19.95 -13.75
CA GLU A 12 -29.48 -20.90 -14.85
C GLU A 12 -28.32 -20.50 -15.77
N HIS A 13 -27.94 -19.23 -15.84
CA HIS A 13 -26.76 -18.80 -16.61
C HIS A 13 -25.42 -19.06 -15.92
N GLN A 14 -25.42 -19.47 -14.64
CA GLN A 14 -24.19 -19.71 -13.91
C GLN A 14 -23.64 -21.14 -14.12
N SER A 15 -24.44 -22.05 -14.69
CA SER A 15 -24.04 -23.46 -14.87
C SER A 15 -23.43 -23.77 -16.24
N SER A 16 -23.54 -22.86 -17.21
CA SER A 16 -23.03 -23.05 -18.57
C SER A 16 -21.61 -22.49 -18.74
N ASP A 17 -21.29 -21.43 -18.01
CA ASP A 17 -19.98 -20.75 -18.09
C ASP A 17 -18.86 -21.59 -17.44
N ASP A 18 -19.17 -22.37 -16.40
CA ASP A 18 -18.19 -23.22 -15.70
C ASP A 18 -17.77 -24.46 -16.51
N GLU A 19 -18.58 -24.92 -17.48
CA GLU A 19 -18.26 -26.07 -18.35
C GLU A 19 -17.39 -25.68 -19.55
N GLU A 20 -17.53 -24.46 -20.09
CA GLU A 20 -16.67 -23.98 -21.19
C GLU A 20 -15.24 -23.69 -20.72
N ASP A 21 -15.06 -23.16 -19.49
CA ASP A 21 -13.74 -22.87 -18.91
C ASP A 21 -12.92 -24.15 -18.63
N VAL A 22 -13.58 -25.24 -18.23
CA VAL A 22 -12.92 -26.55 -18.03
C VAL A 22 -12.48 -27.14 -19.37
N LEU A 23 -13.33 -27.06 -20.41
CA LEU A 23 -13.00 -27.53 -21.76
C LEU A 23 -11.88 -26.69 -22.42
N GLU A 24 -11.77 -25.40 -22.12
CA GLU A 24 -10.66 -24.57 -22.60
C GLU A 24 -9.35 -24.86 -21.85
N MET A 25 -9.42 -25.16 -20.55
CA MET A 25 -8.27 -25.61 -19.77
C MET A 25 -7.77 -26.98 -20.25
N GLU A 26 -8.66 -27.93 -20.53
CA GLU A 26 -8.31 -29.24 -21.09
C GLU A 26 -7.74 -29.13 -22.50
N ARG A 27 -8.28 -28.26 -23.36
CA ARG A 27 -7.70 -27.99 -24.69
C ARG A 27 -6.29 -27.40 -24.58
N ASN A 28 -6.08 -26.45 -23.69
CA ASN A 28 -4.76 -25.87 -23.47
C ASN A 28 -3.76 -26.88 -22.88
N PHE A 29 -4.22 -27.77 -22.01
CA PHE A 29 -3.42 -28.87 -21.48
C PHE A 29 -3.06 -29.89 -22.58
N ALA A 30 -4.02 -30.25 -23.43
CA ALA A 30 -3.80 -31.13 -24.58
C ALA A 30 -2.81 -30.52 -25.60
N VAL A 31 -2.94 -29.23 -25.93
CA VAL A 31 -2.00 -28.53 -26.83
C VAL A 31 -0.60 -28.47 -26.24
N ASN A 32 -0.47 -28.26 -24.93
CA ASN A 32 0.83 -28.23 -24.24
C ASN A 32 1.47 -29.62 -24.17
N ILE A 33 0.68 -30.67 -23.92
CA ILE A 33 1.13 -32.07 -24.01
C ILE A 33 1.60 -32.37 -25.43
N ILE A 34 0.84 -32.01 -26.48
CA ILE A 34 1.24 -32.23 -27.87
C ILE A 34 2.55 -31.49 -28.19
N TYR A 35 2.72 -30.26 -27.69
CA TYR A 35 3.95 -29.50 -27.87
C TYR A 35 5.15 -30.14 -27.16
N TYR A 36 4.97 -30.58 -25.91
CA TYR A 36 6.03 -31.25 -25.15
C TYR A 36 6.39 -32.62 -25.70
N VAL A 37 5.40 -33.44 -26.06
CA VAL A 37 5.60 -34.76 -26.68
C VAL A 37 6.27 -34.59 -28.06
N GLY A 38 5.84 -33.59 -28.84
CA GLY A 38 6.49 -33.25 -30.12
C GLY A 38 7.93 -32.79 -29.96
N ALA A 39 8.23 -31.96 -28.95
CA ALA A 39 9.59 -31.53 -28.64
C ALA A 39 10.48 -32.69 -28.16
N ILE A 40 9.94 -33.59 -27.34
CA ILE A 40 10.64 -34.79 -26.86
C ILE A 40 10.90 -35.76 -28.02
N LEU A 41 9.93 -35.99 -28.91
CA LEU A 41 10.11 -36.85 -30.08
C LEU A 41 11.15 -36.27 -31.06
N HIS A 42 11.17 -34.95 -31.25
CA HIS A 42 12.19 -34.27 -32.06
C HIS A 42 13.58 -34.28 -31.41
N LEU A 43 13.66 -34.23 -30.08
CA LEU A 43 14.93 -34.38 -29.36
C LEU A 43 15.43 -35.82 -29.45
N LEU A 44 14.56 -36.81 -29.28
CA LEU A 44 14.89 -38.23 -29.42
C LEU A 44 15.33 -38.59 -30.84
N SER A 45 14.68 -38.03 -31.87
CA SER A 45 15.11 -38.23 -33.27
C SER A 45 16.45 -37.55 -33.56
N CYS A 46 16.69 -36.37 -33.01
CA CYS A 46 17.96 -35.65 -33.17
C CYS A 46 19.11 -36.34 -32.41
N LEU A 47 18.86 -36.87 -31.21
CA LEU A 47 19.82 -37.69 -30.46
C LEU A 47 20.14 -39.00 -31.20
N CYS A 48 19.13 -39.68 -31.76
CA CYS A 48 19.33 -40.89 -32.57
C CYS A 48 20.19 -40.59 -33.82
N PHE A 49 19.87 -39.51 -34.55
CA PHE A 49 20.62 -39.12 -35.74
C PHE A 49 22.06 -38.69 -35.44
N CYS A 50 22.30 -38.01 -34.31
CA CYS A 50 23.65 -37.65 -33.88
C CYS A 50 24.49 -38.88 -33.48
N VAL A 51 23.87 -39.93 -32.93
CA VAL A 51 24.55 -41.20 -32.63
C VAL A 51 24.91 -41.93 -33.93
N GLU A 52 24.00 -41.99 -34.91
CA GLU A 52 24.26 -42.59 -36.22
C GLU A 52 25.31 -41.82 -37.04
N LEU A 53 25.40 -40.50 -36.91
CA LEU A 53 26.47 -39.72 -37.56
C LEU A 53 27.84 -39.94 -36.90
N SER A 54 27.89 -40.30 -35.62
CA SER A 54 29.15 -40.49 -34.89
C SER A 54 29.87 -41.79 -35.22
N THR A 55 29.16 -42.78 -35.78
CA THR A 55 29.70 -44.08 -36.19
C THR A 55 30.22 -44.08 -37.63
N LEU A 56 29.92 -43.05 -38.43
CA LEU A 56 30.38 -42.91 -39.81
C LEU A 56 31.77 -42.29 -39.87
N SER A 57 32.57 -42.71 -40.85
CA SER A 57 33.89 -42.13 -41.08
C SER A 57 33.79 -40.71 -41.66
N PHE A 58 34.82 -39.90 -41.43
CA PHE A 58 34.84 -38.50 -41.90
C PHE A 58 34.62 -38.35 -43.42
N GLU A 59 35.13 -39.30 -44.21
CA GLU A 59 34.95 -39.30 -45.66
C GLU A 59 33.47 -39.49 -46.06
N GLU A 60 32.76 -40.37 -45.35
CA GLU A 60 31.34 -40.64 -45.58
C GLU A 60 30.48 -39.43 -45.19
N ILE A 61 30.83 -38.75 -44.09
CA ILE A 61 30.16 -37.51 -43.66
C ILE A 61 30.34 -36.41 -44.71
N MET A 62 31.55 -36.28 -45.28
CA MET A 62 31.83 -35.27 -46.31
C MET A 62 31.11 -35.59 -47.64
N LYS A 63 31.08 -36.86 -48.05
CA LYS A 63 30.28 -37.31 -49.21
C LYS A 63 28.78 -37.05 -48.99
N LEU A 64 28.29 -37.26 -47.77
CA LEU A 64 26.89 -36.96 -47.42
C LEU A 64 26.62 -35.46 -47.52
N GLN A 65 27.46 -34.61 -46.92
CA GLN A 65 27.31 -33.15 -46.96
C GLN A 65 27.33 -32.60 -48.39
N ASN A 66 28.13 -33.17 -49.28
CA ASN A 66 28.18 -32.80 -50.69
C ASN A 66 26.92 -33.26 -51.46
N LYS A 67 26.31 -34.39 -51.10
CA LYS A 67 25.08 -34.91 -51.71
C LYS A 67 23.81 -34.16 -51.26
N VAL A 68 23.65 -33.94 -49.94
CA VAL A 68 22.45 -33.24 -49.41
C VAL A 68 22.60 -31.71 -49.39
N GLY A 69 23.84 -31.20 -49.50
CA GLY A 69 24.16 -29.77 -49.44
C GLY A 69 24.35 -29.24 -48.01
N THR A 70 25.31 -28.32 -47.85
CA THR A 70 25.74 -27.81 -46.53
C THR A 70 24.62 -27.17 -45.71
N LYS A 71 23.68 -26.47 -46.35
CA LYS A 71 22.55 -25.81 -45.67
C LYS A 71 21.51 -26.78 -45.12
N ALA A 72 21.22 -27.85 -45.86
CA ALA A 72 20.28 -28.88 -45.43
C ALA A 72 20.91 -29.75 -44.34
N TYR A 73 22.17 -30.15 -44.53
CA TYR A 73 22.95 -30.88 -43.52
C TYR A 73 23.01 -30.12 -42.19
N ASN A 74 23.38 -28.83 -42.21
CA ASN A 74 23.48 -28.03 -40.98
C ASN A 74 22.13 -27.84 -40.27
N LYS A 75 21.02 -27.77 -41.02
CA LYS A 75 19.67 -27.67 -40.44
C LYS A 75 19.25 -28.95 -39.75
N ILE A 76 19.65 -30.11 -40.28
CA ILE A 76 19.31 -31.42 -39.72
C ILE A 76 20.24 -31.75 -38.54
N ALA A 77 21.55 -31.49 -38.67
CA ALA A 77 22.55 -31.79 -37.64
C ALA A 77 22.48 -30.84 -36.43
N TYR A 78 22.26 -29.53 -36.64
CA TYR A 78 22.28 -28.52 -35.57
C TYR A 78 20.91 -27.86 -35.32
N GLY A 79 19.87 -28.29 -36.02
CA GLY A 79 18.53 -27.71 -35.94
C GLY A 79 18.41 -26.36 -36.66
N ALA A 80 17.18 -25.87 -36.81
CA ALA A 80 16.91 -24.54 -37.36
C ALA A 80 17.20 -23.45 -36.32
N THR A 81 18.43 -22.93 -36.28
CA THR A 81 18.77 -21.80 -35.41
C THR A 81 18.07 -20.52 -35.91
N LYS A 82 17.15 -19.97 -35.12
CA LYS A 82 16.53 -18.65 -35.40
C LYS A 82 17.63 -17.57 -35.49
N PRO A 83 17.59 -16.63 -36.46
CA PRO A 83 18.57 -15.56 -36.54
C PRO A 83 18.43 -14.64 -35.33
N GLN A 84 19.33 -14.79 -34.35
CA GLN A 84 19.48 -13.84 -33.25
C GLN A 84 19.93 -12.50 -33.85
N LYS A 85 19.06 -11.48 -33.83
CA LYS A 85 19.46 -10.09 -34.08
C LYS A 85 20.44 -9.69 -32.97
N LYS A 86 21.74 -9.74 -33.26
CA LYS A 86 22.78 -9.22 -32.36
C LYS A 86 22.66 -7.70 -32.28
N THR A 87 21.91 -7.19 -31.31
CA THR A 87 22.01 -5.80 -30.83
C THR A 87 23.12 -5.69 -29.80
N GLU A 88 24.30 -6.20 -30.13
CA GLU A 88 25.51 -5.98 -29.34
C GLU A 88 26.31 -4.89 -30.05
N PRO A 89 26.64 -3.77 -29.38
CA PRO A 89 27.54 -2.79 -29.97
C PRO A 89 28.88 -3.47 -30.20
N MET A 90 29.29 -3.59 -31.46
CA MET A 90 30.56 -4.20 -31.84
C MET A 90 31.69 -3.55 -31.04
N LYS A 91 32.33 -4.33 -30.15
CA LYS A 91 33.42 -3.86 -29.31
C LYS A 91 34.52 -3.29 -30.19
N ARG A 92 34.92 -2.06 -29.87
CA ARG A 92 35.81 -1.22 -30.65
C ARG A 92 37.23 -1.81 -30.64
N LEU A 93 37.57 -2.60 -31.65
CA LEU A 93 38.95 -3.01 -31.91
C LEU A 93 39.68 -1.80 -32.53
N THR A 94 40.46 -1.11 -31.70
CA THR A 94 41.50 -0.12 -32.05
C THR A 94 41.05 1.36 -32.19
N LYS A 95 41.82 2.26 -31.55
CA LYS A 95 41.57 3.71 -31.34
C LYS A 95 41.72 4.59 -32.60
N HIS A 96 42.06 4.04 -33.77
CA HIS A 96 42.34 4.85 -34.97
C HIS A 96 41.26 4.78 -36.07
N ARG A 97 40.09 4.20 -35.81
CA ARG A 97 39.00 4.09 -36.81
C ARG A 97 38.14 5.35 -36.96
N TYR A 98 38.36 6.41 -36.17
CA TYR A 98 37.55 7.63 -36.26
C TYR A 98 37.83 8.44 -37.54
N LEU A 99 39.00 8.29 -38.15
CA LEU A 99 39.37 8.98 -39.40
C LEU A 99 38.64 8.42 -40.64
N GLN A 100 38.18 7.16 -40.60
CA GLN A 100 37.38 6.58 -41.69
C GLN A 100 35.91 7.03 -41.67
N CYS A 101 35.47 7.69 -40.59
CA CYS A 101 34.14 8.29 -40.48
C CYS A 101 34.14 9.80 -40.71
N LEU A 102 35.20 10.36 -41.32
CA LEU A 102 35.13 11.70 -41.90
C LEU A 102 33.96 11.69 -42.89
N ILE A 103 32.95 12.51 -42.60
CA ILE A 103 31.70 12.55 -43.35
C ILE A 103 32.04 12.90 -44.79
N SER A 104 31.86 11.94 -45.72
CA SER A 104 32.18 12.16 -47.13
C SER A 104 31.32 13.30 -47.69
N ALA A 105 31.95 14.26 -48.36
CA ALA A 105 31.27 15.35 -49.09
C ALA A 105 30.29 14.84 -50.18
N LYS A 106 30.35 13.56 -50.54
CA LYS A 106 29.43 12.91 -51.49
C LYS A 106 28.09 12.48 -50.88
N LYS A 107 27.91 12.55 -49.55
CA LYS A 107 26.60 12.30 -48.93
C LYS A 107 25.74 13.56 -49.05
N HIS A 108 24.71 13.51 -49.88
CA HIS A 108 23.72 14.59 -49.97
C HIS A 108 23.07 14.84 -48.60
N VAL A 109 22.84 16.11 -48.28
CA VAL A 109 22.14 16.48 -47.05
C VAL A 109 20.68 16.02 -47.17
N PRO A 110 20.15 15.24 -46.22
CA PRO A 110 18.75 14.83 -46.28
C PRO A 110 17.85 16.07 -46.19
N PHE A 111 16.88 16.18 -47.10
CA PHE A 111 15.95 17.32 -47.16
C PHE A 111 15.11 17.48 -45.88
N LEU A 112 14.75 16.35 -45.24
CA LEU A 112 14.01 16.32 -43.99
C LEU A 112 14.98 16.31 -42.80
N ARG A 113 14.91 17.36 -41.97
CA ARG A 113 15.59 17.38 -40.68
C ARG A 113 14.99 16.29 -39.78
N LYS A 114 15.83 15.40 -39.25
CA LYS A 114 15.41 14.48 -38.19
C LYS A 114 15.08 15.30 -36.94
N VAL A 115 13.80 15.56 -36.70
CA VAL A 115 13.33 16.19 -35.46
C VAL A 115 13.54 15.19 -34.33
N VAL A 116 14.63 15.34 -33.59
CA VAL A 116 14.85 14.58 -32.36
C VAL A 116 13.83 15.09 -31.35
N PRO A 117 12.90 14.26 -30.85
CA PRO A 117 11.96 14.70 -29.83
C PRO A 117 12.75 15.07 -28.57
N VAL A 118 12.95 16.38 -28.36
CA VAL A 118 13.56 16.89 -27.14
C VAL A 118 12.53 16.71 -26.03
N LYS A 119 12.90 15.97 -24.98
CA LYS A 119 12.06 15.85 -23.79
C LYS A 119 11.86 17.26 -23.22
N LYS A 120 10.62 17.78 -23.31
CA LYS A 120 10.26 19.07 -22.72
C LYS A 120 10.45 18.98 -21.21
N ARG A 121 11.20 19.92 -20.63
CA ARG A 121 11.37 20.02 -19.18
C ARG A 121 10.06 20.55 -18.59
N ILE A 122 9.36 19.71 -17.83
CA ILE A 122 8.16 20.11 -17.09
C ILE A 122 8.65 20.75 -15.79
N SER A 123 8.34 22.02 -15.57
CA SER A 123 8.55 22.66 -14.26
C SER A 123 7.60 22.02 -13.26
N ARG A 124 8.14 21.47 -12.17
CA ARG A 124 7.34 20.80 -11.13
C ARG A 124 7.30 21.64 -9.86
N ASP A 125 6.12 21.75 -9.25
CA ASP A 125 5.96 22.38 -7.95
C ASP A 125 6.24 21.33 -6.86
N PRO A 126 7.31 21.47 -6.06
CA PRO A 126 7.68 20.48 -5.06
C PRO A 126 6.61 20.27 -3.97
N ARG A 127 5.62 21.17 -3.85
CA ARG A 127 4.48 20.99 -2.94
C ARG A 127 3.47 19.98 -3.46
N PHE A 128 3.41 19.79 -4.78
CA PHE A 128 2.38 19.01 -5.45
C PHE A 128 2.96 17.92 -6.37
N ASP A 129 4.29 17.75 -6.38
CA ASP A 129 4.97 16.72 -7.17
C ASP A 129 5.11 15.43 -6.37
N ASP A 130 4.58 14.34 -6.92
CA ASP A 130 4.62 13.00 -6.31
C ASP A 130 6.06 12.52 -6.05
N LEU A 131 7.05 13.05 -6.80
CA LEU A 131 8.47 12.73 -6.61
C LEU A 131 9.10 13.40 -5.38
N SER A 132 8.43 14.37 -4.75
CA SER A 132 8.97 15.12 -3.60
C SER A 132 8.94 14.34 -2.28
N GLY A 133 8.39 13.13 -2.29
CA GLY A 133 8.39 12.18 -1.18
C GLY A 133 7.18 12.32 -0.25
N GLU A 134 7.16 11.48 0.79
CA GLU A 134 6.02 11.39 1.72
C GLU A 134 6.15 12.29 2.95
N TYR A 135 5.00 12.66 3.52
CA TYR A 135 4.94 13.45 4.75
C TYR A 135 5.52 12.69 5.95
N LYS A 136 6.62 13.23 6.50
CA LYS A 136 7.25 12.73 7.73
C LYS A 136 6.93 13.66 8.91
N PRO A 137 6.10 13.23 9.89
CA PRO A 137 5.66 14.11 10.98
C PRO A 137 6.80 14.58 11.88
N GLU A 138 7.87 13.80 12.00
CA GLU A 138 9.06 14.13 12.81
C GLU A 138 9.90 15.26 12.22
N ILE A 139 10.05 15.27 10.89
CA ILE A 139 10.78 16.35 10.21
C ILE A 139 9.90 17.61 10.24
N PHE A 140 8.61 17.46 9.96
CA PHE A 140 7.67 18.56 9.98
C PHE A 140 7.61 19.26 11.34
N SER A 141 7.52 18.51 12.44
CA SER A 141 7.46 19.10 13.79
C SER A 141 8.73 19.88 14.14
N ARG A 142 9.91 19.41 13.68
CA ARG A 142 11.20 20.08 13.89
C ARG A 142 11.32 21.34 13.02
N THR A 143 11.13 21.20 11.72
CA THR A 143 11.29 22.31 10.75
C THR A 143 10.27 23.43 10.99
N TYR A 144 9.02 23.06 11.31
CA TYR A 144 7.93 24.01 11.48
C TYR A 144 7.55 24.23 12.95
N LYS A 145 8.51 24.10 13.87
CA LYS A 145 8.29 24.27 15.32
C LYS A 145 7.65 25.63 15.66
N PHE A 146 8.03 26.69 14.94
CA PHE A 146 7.52 28.06 15.12
C PHE A 146 6.00 28.21 14.94
N ILE A 147 5.35 27.29 14.22
CA ILE A 147 3.89 27.30 14.05
C ILE A 147 3.18 27.20 15.40
N ASN A 148 3.79 26.53 16.39
CA ASN A 148 3.23 26.45 17.74
C ASN A 148 3.14 27.83 18.41
N ASP A 149 4.13 28.69 18.20
CA ASP A 149 4.14 30.04 18.76
C ASP A 149 3.06 30.92 18.11
N ILE A 150 2.88 30.77 16.79
CA ILE A 150 1.82 31.45 16.04
C ILE A 150 0.45 31.03 16.58
N ARG A 151 0.19 29.73 16.72
CA ARG A 151 -1.07 29.19 17.27
C ARG A 151 -1.35 29.70 18.68
N GLN A 152 -0.32 29.79 19.52
CA GLN A 152 -0.47 30.35 20.87
C GLN A 152 -0.83 31.83 20.83
N LYS A 153 -0.20 32.62 19.94
CA LYS A 153 -0.54 34.03 19.73
C LYS A 153 -1.99 34.19 19.24
N GLU A 154 -2.42 33.40 18.25
CA GLU A 154 -3.81 33.38 17.77
C GLU A 154 -4.81 33.06 18.89
N THR A 155 -4.49 32.06 19.72
CA THR A 155 -5.33 31.68 20.87
C THR A 155 -5.47 32.84 21.86
N LYS A 156 -4.36 33.54 22.15
CA LYS A 156 -4.38 34.76 22.98
C LYS A 156 -5.21 35.87 22.35
N ILE A 157 -5.13 36.07 21.03
CA ILE A 157 -5.93 37.06 20.30
C ILE A 157 -7.43 36.73 20.42
N VAL A 158 -7.83 35.47 20.23
CA VAL A 158 -9.23 35.04 20.38
C VAL A 158 -9.72 35.27 21.81
N ARG A 159 -8.91 34.97 22.84
CA ARG A 159 -9.25 35.27 24.24
C ARG A 159 -9.47 36.78 24.47
N LYS A 160 -8.59 37.63 23.93
CA LYS A 160 -8.75 39.09 24.01
C LYS A 160 -10.01 39.57 23.30
N LYS A 161 -10.32 39.02 22.11
CA LYS A 161 -11.56 39.34 21.36
C LYS A 161 -12.80 38.93 22.16
N LEU A 162 -12.77 37.76 22.81
CA LEU A 162 -13.87 37.30 23.64
C LEU A 162 -14.16 38.25 24.81
N GLY A 163 -13.12 38.76 25.47
CA GLY A 163 -13.29 39.74 26.56
C GLY A 163 -13.81 41.10 26.10
N LYS A 164 -13.59 41.49 24.84
CA LYS A 164 -14.05 42.77 24.25
C LYS A 164 -15.42 42.68 23.57
N ALA A 165 -15.88 41.48 23.22
CA ALA A 165 -17.13 41.29 22.51
C ALA A 165 -18.32 41.68 23.40
N LYS A 166 -19.20 42.54 22.87
CA LYS A 166 -20.42 42.97 23.58
C LYS A 166 -21.63 42.10 23.26
N SER A 167 -21.83 41.76 21.99
CA SER A 167 -22.94 40.94 21.51
C SER A 167 -22.79 39.46 21.90
N ASP A 168 -23.87 38.86 22.39
CA ASP A 168 -23.84 37.49 22.92
C ASP A 168 -23.62 36.42 21.85
N THR A 169 -24.19 36.59 20.65
CA THR A 169 -23.94 35.70 19.50
C THR A 169 -22.46 35.59 19.17
N LYS A 170 -21.77 36.73 19.02
CA LYS A 170 -20.32 36.76 18.77
C LYS A 170 -19.51 36.18 19.94
N LYS A 171 -19.96 36.34 21.20
CA LYS A 171 -19.30 35.72 22.35
C LYS A 171 -19.39 34.19 22.27
N GLU A 172 -20.53 33.63 21.90
CA GLU A 172 -20.72 32.19 21.75
C GLU A 172 -19.85 31.62 20.63
N GLU A 173 -19.81 32.27 19.47
CA GLU A 173 -18.93 31.91 18.36
C GLU A 173 -17.45 31.90 18.78
N LEU A 174 -17.01 32.96 19.47
CA LEU A 174 -15.63 33.07 19.95
C LEU A 174 -15.31 32.03 21.04
N LYS A 175 -16.25 31.71 21.93
CA LYS A 175 -16.10 30.62 22.91
C LYS A 175 -15.97 29.26 22.22
N ALA A 176 -16.80 29.00 21.20
CA ALA A 176 -16.76 27.76 20.43
C ALA A 176 -15.43 27.62 19.67
N LEU A 177 -14.95 28.71 19.06
CA LEU A 177 -13.65 28.77 18.41
C LEU A 177 -12.51 28.50 19.40
N LEU A 178 -12.51 29.18 20.55
CA LEU A 178 -11.50 28.99 21.60
C LEU A 178 -11.44 27.52 22.06
N LYS A 179 -12.60 26.93 22.35
CA LYS A 179 -12.71 25.52 22.73
C LYS A 179 -12.15 24.59 21.65
N ARG A 180 -12.41 24.88 20.36
CA ARG A 180 -11.85 24.12 19.23
C ARG A 180 -10.32 24.21 19.21
N MET A 181 -9.75 25.41 19.34
CA MET A 181 -8.30 25.61 19.35
C MET A 181 -7.63 24.88 20.52
N GLU A 182 -8.20 24.98 21.72
CA GLU A 182 -7.70 24.30 22.92
C GLU A 182 -7.79 22.77 22.81
N ASN A 183 -8.88 22.25 22.22
CA ASN A 183 -9.03 20.82 21.96
C ASN A 183 -7.96 20.31 20.97
N GLN A 184 -7.73 21.04 19.88
CA GLN A 184 -6.68 20.71 18.92
C GLN A 184 -5.29 20.77 19.54
N GLN A 185 -5.01 21.76 20.38
CA GLN A 185 -3.74 21.85 21.10
C GLN A 185 -3.54 20.67 22.05
N ARG A 186 -4.55 20.31 22.85
CA ARG A 186 -4.50 19.14 23.73
C ARG A 186 -4.32 17.83 22.98
N ALA A 187 -4.96 17.68 21.81
CA ALA A 187 -4.80 16.50 20.97
C ALA A 187 -3.36 16.38 20.43
N ARG A 188 -2.77 17.48 19.97
CA ARG A 188 -1.37 17.51 19.52
C ARG A 188 -0.40 17.17 20.64
N GLN A 189 -0.55 17.81 21.80
CA GLN A 189 0.30 17.54 22.98
C GLN A 189 0.22 16.08 23.41
N ARG A 190 -0.97 15.47 23.36
CA ARG A 190 -1.12 14.04 23.64
C ARG A 190 -0.32 13.18 22.66
N GLN A 191 -0.44 13.45 21.36
CA GLN A 191 0.29 12.71 20.33
C GLN A 191 1.80 12.91 20.43
N GLU A 192 2.26 14.10 20.81
CA GLU A 192 3.67 14.40 21.03
C GLU A 192 4.21 13.63 22.25
N HIS A 193 3.50 13.67 23.38
CA HIS A 193 3.86 12.92 24.58
C HIS A 193 3.85 11.40 24.36
N GLU A 194 2.89 10.86 23.61
CA GLU A 194 2.89 9.45 23.21
C GLU A 194 4.13 9.10 22.38
N ARG A 195 4.50 9.96 21.42
CA ARG A 195 5.72 9.77 20.61
C ARG A 195 6.99 9.86 21.45
N GLU A 196 7.10 10.83 22.34
CA GLU A 196 8.24 10.97 23.25
C GLU A 196 8.42 9.72 24.12
N LYS A 197 7.33 9.17 24.66
CA LYS A 197 7.37 7.91 25.42
C LYS A 197 7.88 6.74 24.58
N GLU A 198 7.40 6.61 23.34
CA GLU A 198 7.87 5.56 22.44
C GLU A 198 9.34 5.72 22.07
N LEU A 199 9.79 6.95 21.81
CA LEU A 199 11.19 7.25 21.51
C LEU A 199 12.08 6.93 22.71
N HIS A 200 11.70 7.36 23.90
CA HIS A 200 12.41 7.08 25.15
C HIS A 200 12.48 5.57 25.45
N PHE A 201 11.39 4.83 25.22
CA PHE A 201 11.41 3.36 25.33
C PHE A 201 12.39 2.74 24.33
N LYS A 202 12.37 3.17 23.06
CA LYS A 202 13.30 2.69 22.03
C LYS A 202 14.75 3.02 22.37
N GLN A 203 15.04 4.20 22.94
CA GLN A 203 16.37 4.60 23.39
C GLN A 203 16.87 3.66 24.49
N LYS A 204 16.10 3.45 25.55
CA LYS A 204 16.44 2.51 26.63
C LYS A 204 16.69 1.09 26.12
N GLN A 205 15.88 0.62 25.19
CA GLN A 205 16.09 -0.70 24.59
C GLN A 205 17.38 -0.76 23.78
N ARG A 206 17.73 0.30 23.03
CA ARG A 206 19.01 0.37 22.31
C ARG A 206 20.21 0.34 23.25
N GLU A 207 20.13 1.02 24.39
CA GLU A 207 21.18 1.01 25.42
C GLU A 207 21.38 -0.40 25.99
N LEU A 208 20.29 -1.09 26.37
CA LEU A 208 20.35 -2.47 26.87
C LEU A 208 20.92 -3.45 25.82
N VAL A 209 20.55 -3.27 24.55
CA VAL A 209 21.10 -4.07 23.45
C VAL A 209 22.57 -3.78 23.24
N GLY A 210 23.00 -2.51 23.37
CA GLY A 210 24.40 -2.13 23.36
C GLY A 210 25.23 -2.79 24.46
N GLN A 211 24.60 -3.09 25.61
CA GLN A 211 25.19 -3.86 26.71
C GLN A 211 25.18 -5.39 26.47
N GLY A 212 24.61 -5.87 25.36
CA GLY A 212 24.52 -7.29 25.00
C GLY A 212 23.21 -7.98 25.41
N HIS A 213 22.24 -7.25 25.97
CA HIS A 213 20.91 -7.83 26.22
C HIS A 213 20.12 -8.02 24.92
N LYS A 214 19.18 -8.97 24.93
CA LYS A 214 18.33 -9.24 23.77
C LYS A 214 17.31 -8.10 23.57
N PRO A 215 17.07 -7.63 22.32
CA PRO A 215 16.07 -6.59 22.06
C PRO A 215 14.67 -7.01 22.54
N PHE A 216 14.04 -6.19 23.37
CA PHE A 216 12.71 -6.49 23.92
C PHE A 216 11.64 -5.51 23.41
N TYR A 217 10.58 -6.08 22.84
CA TYR A 217 9.45 -5.33 22.29
C TYR A 217 8.20 -5.56 23.13
N LEU A 218 7.63 -4.49 23.66
CA LEU A 218 6.45 -4.58 24.49
C LEU A 218 5.20 -4.94 23.67
N LYS A 219 4.45 -5.95 24.12
CA LYS A 219 3.16 -6.32 23.53
C LYS A 219 2.17 -5.15 23.65
N LYS A 220 1.24 -5.03 22.69
CA LYS A 220 0.20 -3.97 22.70
C LYS A 220 -0.66 -4.00 23.96
N SER A 221 -0.93 -5.18 24.53
CA SER A 221 -1.67 -5.34 25.79
C SER A 221 -0.92 -4.73 26.97
N ASP A 222 0.39 -4.93 27.03
CA ASP A 222 1.21 -4.51 28.15
C ASP A 222 1.49 -3.00 28.09
N LYS A 223 1.65 -2.44 26.88
CA LYS A 223 1.63 -0.98 26.66
C LYS A 223 0.37 -0.33 27.26
N LYS A 224 -0.81 -0.88 26.97
CA LYS A 224 -2.08 -0.38 27.52
C LYS A 224 -2.15 -0.49 29.05
N LYS A 225 -1.60 -1.55 29.65
CA LYS A 225 -1.53 -1.69 31.11
C LYS A 225 -0.63 -0.61 31.73
N LEU A 226 0.53 -0.34 31.11
CA LEU A 226 1.42 0.74 31.54
C LEU A 226 0.73 2.11 31.44
N GLU A 227 0.12 2.43 30.30
CA GLU A 227 -0.62 3.69 30.11
C GLU A 227 -1.76 3.84 31.14
N LEU A 228 -2.48 2.75 31.44
CA LEU A 228 -3.50 2.75 32.47
C LEU A 228 -2.89 3.02 33.85
N ALA A 229 -1.81 2.32 34.21
CA ALA A 229 -1.13 2.49 35.50
C ALA A 229 -0.64 3.94 35.68
N GLU A 230 0.00 4.52 34.66
CA GLU A 230 0.43 5.92 34.64
C GLU A 230 -0.77 6.86 34.86
N LYS A 231 -1.85 6.66 34.11
CA LYS A 231 -3.07 7.46 34.25
C LYS A 231 -3.69 7.37 35.66
N TYR A 232 -3.70 6.18 36.25
CA TYR A 232 -4.15 6.00 37.64
C TYR A 232 -3.23 6.73 38.62
N SER A 233 -1.92 6.71 38.40
CA SER A 233 -0.95 7.44 39.21
C SER A 233 -1.14 8.97 39.11
N GLU A 234 -1.37 9.51 37.91
CA GLU A 234 -1.67 10.92 37.68
C GLU A 234 -2.99 11.35 38.35
N LEU A 235 -4.02 10.50 38.27
CA LEU A 235 -5.30 10.74 38.93
C LEU A 235 -5.20 10.68 40.45
N LYS A 236 -4.35 9.79 40.98
CA LYS A 236 -4.05 9.73 42.41
C LYS A 236 -3.32 10.99 42.88
N LYS A 237 -2.28 11.42 42.15
CA LYS A 237 -1.54 12.67 42.41
C LYS A 237 -2.43 13.91 42.38
N SER A 238 -3.38 13.96 41.45
CA SER A 238 -4.32 15.09 41.32
C SER A 238 -5.55 15.04 42.22
N GLY A 239 -5.70 13.98 43.05
CA GLY A 239 -6.86 13.80 43.94
C GLY A 239 -8.20 13.50 43.21
N LYS A 240 -8.18 13.26 41.90
CA LYS A 240 -9.38 13.06 41.05
C LYS A 240 -9.75 11.59 40.86
N LEU A 241 -9.04 10.68 41.55
CA LEU A 241 -9.18 9.24 41.39
C LEU A 241 -10.59 8.73 41.76
N GLU A 242 -11.13 9.12 42.91
CA GLU A 242 -12.45 8.64 43.37
C GLU A 242 -13.58 9.08 42.44
N ASN A 243 -13.54 10.31 41.95
CA ASN A 243 -14.50 10.79 40.96
C ASN A 243 -14.41 10.00 39.64
N PHE A 244 -13.19 9.69 39.19
CA PHE A 244 -12.98 8.85 38.01
C PHE A 244 -13.54 7.44 38.20
N LEU A 245 -13.29 6.82 39.36
CA LEU A 245 -13.83 5.50 39.70
C LEU A 245 -15.35 5.52 39.80
N SER A 246 -15.94 6.49 40.48
CA SER A 246 -17.39 6.69 40.56
C SER A 246 -18.02 6.81 39.16
N LYS A 247 -17.47 7.65 38.29
CA LYS A 247 -17.91 7.77 36.88
C LYS A 247 -17.71 6.49 36.07
N LYS A 248 -16.68 5.69 36.37
CA LYS A 248 -16.44 4.39 35.72
C LYS A 248 -17.47 3.36 36.21
N ARG A 249 -17.73 3.27 37.52
CA ARG A 249 -18.78 2.44 38.13
C ARG A 249 -20.16 2.77 37.53
N LYS A 250 -20.54 4.05 37.46
CA LYS A 250 -21.81 4.50 36.86
C LYS A 250 -21.96 4.10 35.39
N ARG A 251 -20.90 4.27 34.58
CA ARG A 251 -20.89 3.87 33.16
C ARG A 251 -20.98 2.36 32.99
N ASN A 252 -20.29 1.58 33.82
CA ASN A 252 -20.37 0.13 33.80
C ASN A 252 -21.77 -0.35 34.19
N ALA A 253 -22.32 0.13 35.31
CA ALA A 253 -23.70 -0.19 35.72
C ALA A 253 -24.74 0.14 34.63
N THR A 254 -24.55 1.24 33.90
CA THR A 254 -25.43 1.59 32.76
C THR A 254 -25.29 0.61 31.59
N LYS A 255 -24.09 0.12 31.30
CA LYS A 255 -23.84 -0.90 30.27
C LYS A 255 -24.40 -2.26 30.69
N ASP A 256 -24.20 -2.64 31.95
CA ASP A 256 -24.69 -3.91 32.49
C ASP A 256 -26.23 -3.92 32.52
N ARG A 257 -26.86 -2.80 32.90
CA ARG A 257 -28.32 -2.63 32.80
C ARG A 257 -28.86 -2.83 31.39
N LYS A 258 -28.12 -2.47 30.34
CA LYS A 258 -28.53 -2.71 28.94
C LYS A 258 -28.47 -4.19 28.54
N LYS A 259 -27.67 -5.00 29.24
CA LYS A 259 -27.53 -6.44 28.98
C LYS A 259 -28.57 -7.27 29.73
N LEU A 260 -29.17 -6.71 30.78
CA LEU A 260 -30.25 -7.36 31.50
C LEU A 260 -31.56 -7.26 30.69
N PRO A 261 -32.39 -8.32 30.68
CA PRO A 261 -33.71 -8.25 30.07
C PRO A 261 -34.48 -7.09 30.70
N ASN A 262 -35.12 -6.28 29.85
CA ASN A 262 -35.80 -5.07 30.27
C ASN A 262 -36.98 -5.48 31.15
N GLN A 263 -36.81 -5.39 32.48
CA GLN A 263 -37.94 -5.54 33.38
C GLN A 263 -38.88 -4.38 33.10
N HIS A 264 -39.93 -4.67 32.33
CA HIS A 264 -40.99 -3.73 32.00
C HIS A 264 -41.62 -3.32 33.32
N LYS A 265 -41.12 -2.24 33.94
CA LYS A 265 -41.76 -1.64 35.11
C LYS A 265 -43.17 -1.30 34.65
N LYS A 266 -44.19 -2.02 35.16
CA LYS A 266 -45.59 -1.63 35.00
C LYS A 266 -45.64 -0.16 35.40
N ARG A 267 -45.91 0.73 34.44
CA ARG A 267 -46.14 2.14 34.72
C ARG A 267 -47.32 2.13 35.69
N HIS A 268 -47.12 2.53 36.95
CA HIS A 268 -48.24 2.82 37.83
C HIS A 268 -49.03 3.94 37.14
N ILE A 269 -50.14 3.57 36.51
CA ILE A 269 -51.11 4.52 35.97
C ILE A 269 -51.82 5.05 37.20
N TRP A 270 -51.52 6.29 37.60
CA TRP A 270 -52.33 7.01 38.57
C TRP A 270 -53.70 7.23 37.95
N THR A 271 -54.66 6.36 38.24
CA THR A 271 -56.06 6.60 37.92
C THR A 271 -56.62 7.53 38.99
N ASN A 272 -56.81 8.81 38.64
CA ASN A 272 -57.58 9.75 39.46
C ASN A 272 -59.04 9.25 39.49
N HIS A 273 -59.39 8.44 40.48
CA HIS A 273 -60.78 8.13 40.76
C HIS A 273 -61.35 9.29 41.56
N GLY A 274 -62.19 10.08 40.88
CA GLY A 274 -62.87 11.22 41.47
C GLY A 274 -63.64 10.81 42.71
N SER A 275 -63.31 11.45 43.83
CA SER A 275 -64.13 11.46 45.03
C SER A 275 -65.45 12.17 44.71
N SER A 276 -66.49 11.39 44.47
CA SER A 276 -67.88 11.81 44.47
C SER A 276 -68.51 11.35 45.78
N VAL A 277 -68.70 12.26 46.74
CA VAL A 277 -69.73 12.25 47.80
C VAL A 277 -69.75 13.66 48.40
N ALA A 278 -70.83 14.38 48.71
CA ALA A 278 -72.23 14.55 48.31
C ALA A 278 -72.67 15.86 49.05
N PRO A 279 -73.75 16.56 48.67
CA PRO A 279 -74.13 17.85 49.27
C PRO A 279 -74.66 17.75 50.70
#